data_AF-N9XL08-F1
#
_entry.id   AF-N9XL08-F1
#
_cell.length_a   1.000
_cell.length_b   1.000
_cell.length_c   1.000
_cell.angle_alpha   90.00
_cell.angle_beta   90.00
_cell.angle_gamma   90.00
#
_symmetry.space_group_name_H-M   'P 1'
#
loop_
_entity.id
_entity.type
_entity.pdbx_description
1 polymer ?
#
loop_
_entity_poly.entity_id
_entity_poly.type
_entity_poly.pdbx_seq_one_letter_code
_entity_poly.pdbx_strand_id
1 'polypeptide(L)'
;MVLVGASFLIVGCGSKQNESVDDKKDMVVELDGNIEVDVETKNYIKVTSTYPHEIDLVINKKMKNEEDIKVFEGKLLNNKDGIKIFLESKEDDYYELIAKSNGSESRFSFSRKIDKVNLAENNINNWNKNSIEYKVDDEVVFEGRNYKCIQNHTSQESWNPKEAVSLWQEFKY
;
A
#
# COMPACT_ATOMS: atom_id res chain seq x y z
N MET A 1 69.94 -6.22 -42.08
CA MET A 1 69.26 -5.14 -42.82
C MET A 1 68.61 -5.73 -44.06
N VAL A 2 67.34 -6.12 -43.96
CA VAL A 2 66.44 -6.48 -45.08
C VAL A 2 65.02 -6.10 -44.65
N LEU A 3 64.35 -5.30 -45.49
CA LEU A 3 62.93 -4.92 -45.48
C LEU A 3 62.00 -6.13 -45.49
N VAL A 4 60.81 -6.03 -44.89
CA VAL A 4 59.52 -6.29 -45.59
C VAL A 4 58.44 -5.45 -44.89
N GLY A 5 57.81 -4.55 -45.64
CA GLY A 5 56.57 -3.88 -45.25
C GLY A 5 55.34 -4.66 -45.74
N ALA A 6 54.18 -4.42 -45.14
CA ALA A 6 52.89 -4.64 -45.78
C ALA A 6 51.84 -3.73 -45.12
N SER A 7 51.45 -2.71 -45.86
CA SER A 7 50.21 -1.97 -45.66
C SER A 7 49.02 -2.90 -45.87
N PHE A 8 48.05 -2.85 -44.96
CA PHE A 8 46.67 -3.24 -45.29
C PHE A 8 45.72 -2.18 -44.72
N LEU A 9 45.20 -1.35 -45.63
CA LEU A 9 43.98 -0.57 -45.42
C LEU A 9 42.81 -1.54 -45.61
N ILE A 10 42.04 -1.78 -44.54
CA ILE A 10 40.72 -2.37 -44.68
C ILE A 10 39.71 -1.23 -44.50
N VAL A 11 39.06 -0.86 -45.59
CA VAL A 11 37.82 -0.08 -45.58
C VAL A 11 36.70 -1.08 -45.25
N GLY A 12 36.18 -1.00 -44.03
CA GLY A 12 35.02 -1.74 -43.55
C GLY A 12 33.85 -0.79 -43.30
N CYS A 13 32.74 -1.08 -43.96
CA CYS A 13 31.52 -0.28 -44.09
C CYS A 13 30.67 -0.26 -42.80
N GLY A 14 30.08 0.90 -42.48
CA GLY A 14 28.75 1.01 -41.87
C GLY A 14 28.65 0.90 -40.35
N SER A 15 28.46 2.04 -39.68
CA SER A 15 27.22 2.35 -38.94
C SER A 15 27.29 3.78 -38.42
N LYS A 16 26.12 4.43 -38.42
CA LYS A 16 25.91 5.84 -38.14
C LYS A 16 26.42 6.18 -36.73
N GLN A 17 27.35 7.12 -36.61
CA GLN A 17 27.48 7.90 -35.39
C GLN A 17 26.35 8.92 -35.38
N ASN A 18 25.37 8.70 -34.51
CA ASN A 18 24.60 9.77 -33.88
C ASN A 18 23.89 9.15 -32.65
N GLU A 19 24.68 8.83 -31.64
CA GLU A 19 24.15 8.77 -30.28
C GLU A 19 24.30 10.18 -29.70
N SER A 20 23.21 10.93 -29.72
CA SER A 20 23.03 12.02 -28.77
C SER A 20 22.98 11.38 -27.38
N VAL A 21 24.13 11.30 -26.75
CA VAL A 21 24.27 11.05 -25.32
C VAL A 21 23.92 12.34 -24.62
N ASP A 22 22.61 12.60 -24.46
CA ASP A 22 22.08 13.65 -23.58
C ASP A 22 21.19 12.97 -22.52
N ASP A 23 21.84 12.62 -21.41
CA ASP A 23 21.37 12.83 -20.04
C ASP A 23 19.89 12.59 -19.71
N LYS A 24 19.42 11.36 -19.92
CA LYS A 24 18.44 10.75 -19.03
C LYS A 24 19.01 9.46 -18.48
N LYS A 25 20.03 9.59 -17.63
CA LYS A 25 20.46 8.51 -16.76
C LYS A 25 19.25 8.15 -15.91
N ASP A 26 18.68 7.00 -16.22
CA ASP A 26 17.55 6.38 -15.54
C ASP A 26 17.69 6.60 -14.03
N MET A 27 16.80 7.44 -13.48
CA MET A 27 16.58 7.49 -12.06
C MET A 27 15.82 6.20 -11.73
N VAL A 28 16.57 5.10 -11.60
CA VAL A 28 16.04 3.87 -11.03
C VAL A 28 15.66 4.21 -9.60
N VAL A 29 14.38 4.49 -9.42
CA VAL A 29 13.79 4.78 -8.13
C VAL A 29 13.68 3.45 -7.40
N GLU A 30 14.48 3.19 -6.38
CA GLU A 30 14.28 1.99 -5.56
C GLU A 30 13.27 2.31 -4.45
N LEU A 31 12.09 1.69 -4.52
CA LEU A 31 11.07 1.77 -3.46
C LEU A 31 11.40 0.83 -2.30
N ASP A 32 12.10 -0.26 -2.57
CA ASP A 32 12.55 -1.22 -1.57
C ASP A 32 13.44 -0.54 -0.53
N GLY A 33 13.12 -0.70 0.76
CA GLY A 33 13.80 -0.02 1.87
C GLY A 33 13.24 1.37 2.22
N ASN A 34 12.41 1.98 1.37
CA ASN A 34 11.69 3.21 1.67
C ASN A 34 10.21 2.99 2.04
N ILE A 35 9.73 1.75 1.93
CA ILE A 35 8.40 1.33 2.33
C ILE A 35 8.56 0.34 3.48
N GLU A 36 7.85 0.60 4.58
CA GLU A 36 7.71 -0.35 5.68
C GLU A 36 6.23 -0.69 5.84
N VAL A 37 5.97 -1.99 6.02
CA VAL A 37 4.63 -2.54 6.21
C VAL A 37 4.63 -3.25 7.55
N ASP A 38 3.93 -2.68 8.53
CA ASP A 38 3.74 -3.28 9.83
C ASP A 38 2.32 -3.85 9.95
N VAL A 39 2.21 -5.08 10.44
CA VAL A 39 0.94 -5.76 10.70
C VAL A 39 0.67 -5.70 12.21
N GLU A 40 0.45 -4.49 12.73
CA GLU A 40 0.46 -4.18 14.16
C GLU A 40 -0.62 -4.93 14.98
N THR A 41 -1.87 -4.93 14.50
CA THR A 41 -3.02 -5.28 15.36
C THR A 41 -3.92 -6.38 14.80
N LYS A 42 -3.50 -7.05 13.71
CA LYS A 42 -4.33 -7.99 12.94
C LYS A 42 -5.59 -7.37 12.33
N ASN A 43 -5.79 -6.05 12.38
CA ASN A 43 -7.01 -5.39 11.85
C ASN A 43 -6.75 -4.35 10.77
N TYR A 44 -5.58 -3.73 10.81
CA TYR A 44 -5.06 -2.91 9.73
C TYR A 44 -3.60 -3.30 9.51
N ILE A 45 -3.11 -2.96 8.33
CA ILE A 45 -1.67 -2.84 8.10
C ILE A 45 -1.31 -1.36 8.16
N LYS A 46 -0.17 -1.05 8.73
CA LYS A 46 0.39 0.29 8.71
C LYS A 46 1.43 0.33 7.59
N VAL A 47 1.22 1.19 6.61
CA VAL A 47 2.19 1.41 5.54
C VAL A 47 2.81 2.77 5.75
N THR A 48 4.11 2.81 6.00
CA THR A 48 4.88 4.05 6.08
C THR A 48 5.70 4.21 4.81
N SER A 49 6.07 5.45 4.51
CA SER A 49 7.03 5.72 3.45
C SER A 49 7.96 6.87 3.79
N THR A 50 9.25 6.66 3.56
CA THR A 50 10.27 7.72 3.54
C THR A 50 10.58 8.20 2.13
N TYR A 51 9.89 7.67 1.14
CA TYR A 51 10.14 7.98 -0.26
C TYR A 51 9.66 9.42 -0.56
N PRO A 52 10.50 10.25 -1.22
CA PRO A 52 10.24 11.68 -1.34
C PRO A 52 9.15 12.07 -2.34
N HIS A 53 8.64 11.12 -3.12
CA HIS A 53 7.58 11.35 -4.10
C HIS A 53 6.32 10.55 -3.76
N GLU A 54 5.23 10.89 -4.43
CA GLU A 54 3.96 10.19 -4.28
C GLU A 54 4.07 8.74 -4.76
N ILE A 55 3.48 7.83 -3.99
CA ILE A 55 3.42 6.41 -4.25
C ILE A 55 1.96 6.00 -4.36
N ASP A 56 1.62 5.32 -5.45
CA ASP A 56 0.35 4.63 -5.60
C ASP A 56 0.41 3.31 -4.84
N LEU A 57 -0.55 3.09 -3.94
CA LEU A 57 -0.69 1.88 -3.16
C LEU A 57 -1.94 1.13 -3.61
N VAL A 58 -1.77 -0.15 -3.92
CA VAL A 58 -2.87 -1.06 -4.27
C VAL A 58 -2.74 -2.30 -3.40
N ILE A 59 -3.83 -2.74 -2.78
CA ILE A 59 -3.88 -4.05 -2.12
C ILE A 59 -4.87 -4.94 -2.84
N ASN A 60 -4.40 -6.11 -3.20
CA ASN A 60 -5.20 -7.18 -3.77
C ASN A 60 -5.33 -8.32 -2.76
N LYS A 61 -6.55 -8.77 -2.51
CA LYS A 61 -6.83 -10.05 -1.85
C LYS A 61 -6.68 -11.16 -2.88
N LYS A 62 -5.78 -12.10 -2.60
CA LYS A 62 -5.51 -13.27 -3.45
C LYS A 62 -6.54 -14.36 -3.17
N MET A 63 -7.24 -14.80 -4.22
CA MET A 63 -8.25 -15.85 -4.13
C MET A 63 -7.72 -17.15 -4.76
N LYS A 64 -7.99 -18.30 -4.12
CA LYS A 64 -7.63 -19.59 -4.72
C LYS A 64 -8.54 -19.85 -5.92
N ASN A 65 -7.97 -19.88 -7.12
CA ASN A 65 -8.64 -20.21 -8.39
C ASN A 65 -9.69 -19.18 -8.86
N GLU A 66 -9.61 -17.94 -8.38
CA GLU A 66 -10.45 -16.82 -8.85
C GLU A 66 -9.56 -15.60 -9.12
N GLU A 67 -10.11 -14.58 -9.77
CA GLU A 67 -9.40 -13.31 -9.95
C GLU A 67 -9.16 -12.62 -8.60
N ASP A 68 -8.01 -11.95 -8.51
CA ASP A 68 -7.66 -11.17 -7.34
C ASP A 68 -8.66 -10.02 -7.15
N ILE A 69 -9.08 -9.80 -5.91
CA ILE A 69 -10.01 -8.72 -5.57
C ILE A 69 -9.20 -7.53 -5.09
N LYS A 70 -9.27 -6.40 -5.80
CA LYS A 70 -8.72 -5.13 -5.29
C LYS A 70 -9.54 -4.69 -4.08
N VAL A 71 -8.90 -4.64 -2.91
CA VAL A 71 -9.53 -4.27 -1.64
C VAL A 71 -9.12 -2.87 -1.16
N PHE A 72 -8.03 -2.33 -1.71
CA PHE A 72 -7.58 -0.98 -1.39
C PHE A 72 -6.87 -0.34 -2.60
N GLU A 73 -7.07 0.96 -2.75
CA GLU A 73 -6.32 1.84 -3.65
C GLU A 73 -6.22 3.21 -3.00
N GLY A 74 -5.01 3.76 -2.91
CA GLY A 74 -4.74 5.03 -2.25
C GLY A 74 -3.36 5.58 -2.60
N LYS A 75 -3.03 6.75 -2.07
CA LYS A 75 -1.76 7.43 -2.34
C LYS A 75 -1.01 7.73 -1.05
N LEU A 76 0.32 7.70 -1.12
CA LEU A 76 1.19 8.00 0.02
C LEU A 76 2.33 8.92 -0.42
N LEU A 77 2.51 10.04 0.26
CA LEU A 77 3.61 10.98 0.02
C LEU A 77 4.40 11.16 1.33
N ASN A 78 5.65 10.68 1.35
CA ASN A 78 6.61 10.87 2.45
C ASN A 78 5.98 10.91 3.84
N ASN A 79 5.26 9.85 4.19
CA ASN A 79 4.48 9.76 5.42
C ASN A 79 5.14 8.75 6.37
N LYS A 80 5.89 9.28 7.34
CA LYS A 80 6.52 8.51 8.41
C LYS A 80 5.52 8.06 9.49
N ASP A 81 4.42 8.79 9.65
CA ASP A 81 3.34 8.41 10.58
C ASP A 81 2.54 7.22 10.05
N GLY A 82 2.59 7.01 8.74
CA GLY A 82 1.98 5.91 8.01
C GLY A 82 0.49 6.09 7.75
N ILE A 83 -0.04 5.26 6.87
CA ILE A 83 -1.48 5.08 6.67
C ILE A 83 -1.92 3.74 7.24
N LYS A 84 -3.08 3.71 7.88
CA LYS A 84 -3.67 2.49 8.44
C LYS A 84 -4.68 1.93 7.46
N ILE A 85 -4.32 0.87 6.76
CA ILE A 85 -5.21 0.25 5.79
C ILE A 85 -5.97 -0.88 6.46
N PHE A 86 -7.26 -0.63 6.75
CA PHE A 86 -8.15 -1.62 7.33
C PHE A 86 -8.51 -2.66 6.27
N LEU A 87 -8.34 -3.93 6.63
CA LEU A 87 -8.65 -5.05 5.75
C LEU A 87 -9.67 -5.94 6.45
N GLU A 88 -10.79 -6.22 5.78
CA GLU A 88 -11.64 -7.34 6.17
C GLU A 88 -10.89 -8.62 5.83
N SER A 89 -10.55 -9.43 6.83
CA SER A 89 -10.04 -10.79 6.58
C SER A 89 -10.82 -11.82 7.35
N LYS A 90 -10.80 -13.01 6.77
CA LYS A 90 -11.16 -14.29 7.36
C LYS A 90 -9.87 -15.09 7.60
N GLU A 91 -10.01 -16.21 8.30
CA GLU A 91 -8.93 -17.19 8.41
C GLU A 91 -8.45 -17.60 7.01
N ASP A 92 -7.13 -17.73 6.82
CA ASP A 92 -6.46 -18.16 5.58
C ASP A 92 -6.51 -17.18 4.39
N ASP A 93 -6.87 -15.91 4.59
CA ASP A 93 -6.78 -14.89 3.55
C ASP A 93 -5.33 -14.42 3.31
N TYR A 94 -4.96 -14.30 2.03
CA TYR A 94 -3.67 -13.80 1.56
C TYR A 94 -3.85 -12.48 0.80
N TYR A 95 -2.91 -11.55 0.99
CA TYR A 95 -2.92 -10.23 0.37
C TYR A 95 -1.57 -9.92 -0.25
N GLU A 96 -1.61 -9.10 -1.29
CA GLU A 96 -0.44 -8.49 -1.91
C GLU A 96 -0.63 -6.97 -1.92
N LEU A 97 0.24 -6.26 -1.19
CA LEU A 97 0.40 -4.83 -1.32
C LEU A 97 1.37 -4.55 -2.45
N ILE A 98 0.99 -3.62 -3.33
CA ILE A 98 1.78 -3.16 -4.45
C ILE A 98 1.96 -1.65 -4.29
N ALA A 99 3.21 -1.20 -4.21
CA ALA A 99 3.58 0.20 -4.15
C ALA A 99 4.25 0.59 -5.48
N LYS A 100 3.74 1.62 -6.17
CA LYS A 100 4.24 2.07 -7.47
C LYS A 100 4.58 3.55 -7.46
N SER A 101 5.70 3.91 -8.09
CA SER A 101 6.07 5.30 -8.35
C SER A 101 7.12 5.37 -9.45
N ASN A 102 6.97 6.32 -10.38
CA ASN A 102 7.98 6.69 -11.38
C ASN A 102 8.64 5.50 -12.12
N GLY A 103 7.84 4.49 -12.49
CA GLY A 103 8.31 3.31 -13.21
C GLY A 103 8.86 2.18 -12.33
N SER A 104 8.92 2.39 -11.01
CA SER A 104 9.34 1.40 -10.04
C SER A 104 8.16 0.84 -9.26
N GLU A 105 8.30 -0.42 -8.84
CA GLU A 105 7.26 -1.14 -8.12
C GLU A 105 7.87 -2.07 -7.07
N SER A 106 7.30 -2.05 -5.87
CA SER A 106 7.60 -3.00 -4.79
C SER A 106 6.35 -3.81 -4.46
N ARG A 107 6.53 -5.09 -4.15
CA ARG A 107 5.44 -6.00 -3.78
C ARG A 107 5.70 -6.61 -2.41
N PHE A 108 4.68 -6.59 -1.56
CA PHE A 108 4.72 -7.16 -0.22
C PHE A 108 3.55 -8.11 -0.04
N SER A 109 3.86 -9.40 0.10
CA SER A 109 2.85 -10.44 0.32
C SER A 109 2.74 -10.76 1.81
N PHE A 110 1.52 -10.79 2.33
CA PHE A 110 1.25 -11.11 3.72
C PHE A 110 -0.05 -11.90 3.87
N SER A 111 -0.18 -12.66 4.94
CA SER A 111 -1.43 -13.32 5.33
C SER A 111 -1.87 -12.83 6.69
N ARG A 112 -3.19 -12.75 6.89
CA ARG A 112 -3.75 -12.34 8.19
C ARG A 112 -4.21 -13.58 8.95
N LYS A 113 -3.47 -13.96 10.00
CA LYS A 113 -3.92 -14.98 10.95
C LYS A 113 -4.82 -14.33 11.98
N ILE A 114 -6.10 -14.68 11.97
CA ILE A 114 -7.00 -14.31 13.07
C ILE A 114 -6.94 -15.43 14.10
N ASP A 115 -6.63 -15.08 15.36
CA ASP A 115 -6.79 -16.05 16.44
C ASP A 115 -8.29 -16.30 16.60
N LYS A 116 -8.74 -17.56 16.45
CA LYS A 116 -10.16 -17.93 16.60
C LYS A 116 -10.78 -17.48 17.93
N VAL A 117 -9.97 -17.31 18.97
CA VAL A 117 -10.37 -16.79 20.28
C VAL A 117 -10.83 -15.33 20.19
N ASN A 118 -10.28 -14.54 19.24
CA ASN A 118 -10.64 -13.14 19.01
C ASN A 118 -11.73 -12.94 17.93
N LEU A 119 -12.16 -13.97 17.20
CA LEU A 119 -13.19 -13.78 16.17
C LEU A 119 -14.61 -13.61 16.76
N ALA A 120 -14.83 -14.13 17.97
CA ALA A 120 -16.10 -14.01 18.70
C ALA A 120 -16.17 -12.79 19.62
N GLU A 121 -15.03 -12.32 20.15
CA GLU A 121 -14.96 -11.17 21.06
C GLU A 121 -14.51 -9.88 20.36
N ASN A 122 -13.93 -9.98 19.18
CA ASN A 122 -13.08 -8.94 18.63
C ASN A 122 -13.47 -8.70 17.16
N ASN A 123 -14.61 -8.06 16.99
CA ASN A 123 -15.07 -7.37 15.78
C ASN A 123 -14.26 -6.06 15.62
N ILE A 124 -12.93 -6.15 15.69
CA ILE A 124 -12.08 -5.18 16.41
C ILE A 124 -12.15 -3.76 15.84
N ASN A 125 -12.39 -3.60 14.54
CA ASN A 125 -12.54 -2.29 13.91
C ASN A 125 -13.87 -2.12 13.18
N ASN A 126 -14.78 -3.09 13.24
CA ASN A 126 -16.13 -2.82 12.77
C ASN A 126 -16.84 -1.99 13.82
N TRP A 127 -17.59 -0.98 13.38
CA TRP A 127 -18.44 -0.27 14.31
C TRP A 127 -19.37 -1.25 15.03
N ASN A 128 -19.39 -1.16 16.35
CA ASN A 128 -20.11 -2.09 17.20
C ASN A 128 -21.14 -1.32 18.03
N LYS A 129 -22.42 -1.67 17.86
CA LYS A 129 -23.55 -1.05 18.58
C LYS A 129 -23.66 -1.44 20.06
N ASN A 130 -22.89 -2.42 20.52
CA ASN A 130 -23.04 -3.03 21.84
C ASN A 130 -22.23 -2.30 22.93
N SER A 131 -22.54 -1.01 23.15
CA SER A 131 -22.00 -0.23 24.27
C SER A 131 -20.46 -0.19 24.35
N ILE A 132 -19.82 0.02 23.20
CA ILE A 132 -18.36 0.21 23.12
C ILE A 132 -18.05 1.69 23.34
N GLU A 133 -17.06 1.98 24.18
CA GLU A 133 -16.53 3.33 24.35
C GLU A 133 -15.60 3.66 23.18
N TYR A 134 -15.92 4.72 22.44
CA TYR A 134 -15.10 5.30 21.39
C TYR A 134 -14.55 6.65 21.84
N LYS A 135 -13.25 6.85 21.61
CA LYS A 135 -12.52 8.09 21.88
C LYS A 135 -12.28 8.86 20.59
N VAL A 136 -12.05 10.16 20.70
CA VAL A 136 -11.61 10.97 19.56
C VAL A 136 -10.40 10.31 18.91
N ASP A 137 -10.39 10.31 17.58
CA ASP A 137 -9.41 9.66 16.70
C ASP A 137 -9.49 8.12 16.61
N ASP A 138 -10.42 7.47 17.31
CA ASP A 138 -10.71 6.06 17.04
C ASP A 138 -11.26 5.88 15.62
N GLU A 139 -10.75 4.86 14.92
CA GLU A 139 -11.10 4.58 13.52
C GLU A 139 -11.87 3.26 13.43
N VAL A 140 -13.01 3.29 12.73
CA VAL A 140 -13.88 2.13 12.53
C VAL A 140 -14.30 1.97 11.07
N VAL A 141 -14.69 0.77 10.70
CA VAL A 141 -15.29 0.40 9.43
C VAL A 141 -16.79 0.18 9.64
N PHE A 142 -17.61 0.79 8.79
CA PHE A 142 -19.04 0.56 8.77
C PHE A 142 -19.54 0.55 7.31
N GLU A 143 -20.19 -0.54 6.91
CA GLU A 143 -20.64 -0.77 5.53
C GLU A 143 -19.51 -0.58 4.48
N GLY A 144 -18.29 -1.05 4.79
CA GLY A 144 -17.13 -0.94 3.90
C GLY A 144 -16.53 0.47 3.76
N ARG A 145 -16.96 1.44 4.58
CA ARG A 145 -16.39 2.81 4.62
C ARG A 145 -15.66 3.04 5.94
N ASN A 146 -14.61 3.85 5.90
CA ASN A 146 -13.80 4.20 7.08
C ASN A 146 -14.32 5.48 7.73
N TYR A 147 -14.44 5.47 9.06
CA TYR A 147 -14.90 6.61 9.84
C TYR A 147 -13.99 6.85 11.03
N LYS A 148 -13.82 8.11 11.37
CA LYS A 148 -13.07 8.59 12.53
C LYS A 148 -14.02 9.17 13.56
N CYS A 149 -13.88 8.77 14.81
CA CYS A 149 -14.62 9.32 15.93
C CYS A 149 -14.15 10.76 16.19
N ILE A 150 -15.09 11.71 16.24
CA ILE A 150 -14.80 13.14 16.46
C ILE A 150 -15.20 13.62 17.85
N GLN A 151 -15.96 12.82 18.60
CA GLN A 151 -16.36 13.11 19.99
C GLN A 151 -16.41 11.81 20.81
N ASN A 152 -15.83 11.84 22.02
CA ASN A 152 -15.91 10.69 22.93
C ASN A 152 -17.36 10.31 23.21
N HIS A 153 -17.72 9.04 23.02
CA HIS A 153 -19.06 8.54 23.28
C HIS A 153 -19.08 7.03 23.52
N THR A 154 -20.18 6.53 24.05
CA THR A 154 -20.49 5.10 24.08
C THR A 154 -21.46 4.78 22.96
N SER A 155 -21.22 3.72 22.21
CA SER A 155 -21.99 3.36 21.03
C SER A 155 -23.45 3.00 21.37
N GLN A 156 -24.35 3.40 20.48
CA GLN A 156 -25.78 3.11 20.51
C GLN A 156 -26.25 2.75 19.10
N GLU A 157 -27.27 1.90 18.97
CA GLU A 157 -27.73 1.41 17.65
C GLU A 157 -28.10 2.53 16.66
N SER A 158 -28.69 3.62 17.15
CA SER A 158 -29.04 4.81 16.36
C SER A 158 -27.86 5.74 16.08
N TRP A 159 -26.69 5.50 16.68
CA TRP A 159 -25.47 6.31 16.54
C TRP A 159 -24.43 5.62 15.66
N ASN A 160 -24.89 5.03 14.56
CA ASN A 160 -23.98 4.42 13.59
C ASN A 160 -23.18 5.51 12.82
N PRO A 161 -22.01 5.18 12.26
CA PRO A 161 -21.12 6.16 11.65
C PRO A 161 -21.69 6.91 10.45
N LYS A 162 -22.67 6.32 9.77
CA LYS A 162 -23.33 6.94 8.62
C LYS A 162 -24.37 7.99 9.05
N GLU A 163 -25.15 7.69 10.08
CA GLU A 163 -26.27 8.54 10.52
C GLU A 163 -25.82 9.61 11.54
N ALA A 164 -24.88 9.29 12.42
CA ALA A 164 -24.40 10.20 13.48
C ALA A 164 -23.17 11.01 13.05
N VAL A 165 -23.34 11.87 12.04
CA VAL A 165 -22.27 12.72 11.48
C VAL A 165 -21.64 13.72 12.45
N SER A 166 -22.26 13.94 13.62
CA SER A 166 -21.70 14.73 14.71
C SER A 166 -20.74 13.93 15.60
N LEU A 167 -20.77 12.59 15.54
CA LEU A 167 -19.89 11.69 16.27
C LEU A 167 -18.82 11.07 15.37
N TRP A 168 -19.06 11.04 14.06
CA TRP A 168 -18.21 10.35 13.08
C TRP A 168 -17.93 11.18 11.84
N GLN A 169 -16.70 11.05 11.32
CA GLN A 169 -16.27 11.65 10.06
C GLN A 169 -15.77 10.57 9.11
N GLU A 170 -16.36 10.45 7.92
CA GLU A 170 -15.85 9.56 6.86
C GLU A 170 -14.50 10.08 6.34
N PHE A 171 -13.55 9.18 6.10
CA PHE A 171 -12.27 9.52 5.47
C PHE A 171 -11.85 8.47 4.44
N LYS A 172 -10.99 8.91 3.51
CA LYS A 172 -10.35 8.09 2.49
C LYS A 172 -8.85 8.36 2.54
N TYR A 173 -8.06 7.33 2.25
CA TYR A 173 -6.60 7.42 2.11
C TYR A 173 -6.21 7.68 0.67
#